data_AF-A0A7C6AY13-F1
#
_entry.id   AF-A0A7C6AY13-F1
#
_cell.length_a   1.000
_cell.length_b   1.000
_cell.length_c   1.000
_cell.angle_alpha   90.00
_cell.angle_beta   90.00
_cell.angle_gamma   90.00
#
_symmetry.space_group_name_H-M   'P 1'
#
loop_
_entity.id
_entity.type
_entity.pdbx_description
1 polymer ?
#
loop_
_entity_poly.entity_id
_entity_poly.type
_entity_poly.pdbx_seq_one_letter_code
_entity_poly.pdbx_strand_id
1 'polypeptide(L)'
;MKDILGSKRPGRSLRAEILLDGKDWSWTLSETAPLFGEDWMTRVTYEGDELTPTSAWREVCRFDDRQVRHREYERRLIGGVRHQRQVTLCPPDNVIILAEAFLSPRSRTWEYESRLELASGVRLDPAAETQEFGLIVGTSRGLILPLALPEWKTAGQTSGLVHEENHLVARYKFVGRSFFFPLCLVLSKRDKESVDQTQSPRHSVHGQTPPFTWRQLTVSECLRRVAPDEAVGFRMQVEHRQWLLYRSLTRPANRAVLGHNLISESLFARFTAQGRVIPLVEVELDEDGGLDNGAADDNRGK
;
A
#
# COMPACT_ATOMS: atom_id res chain seq x y z
N MET A 1 -17.52 -13.21 -1.22
CA MET A 1 -17.90 -11.79 -1.44
C MET A 1 -17.12 -11.25 -2.62
N LYS A 2 -17.78 -10.67 -3.62
CA LYS A 2 -17.12 -10.01 -4.76
C LYS A 2 -17.25 -8.49 -4.62
N ASP A 3 -16.14 -7.77 -4.71
CA ASP A 3 -16.08 -6.31 -4.71
C ASP A 3 -15.36 -5.80 -5.97
N ILE A 4 -15.74 -4.61 -6.44
CA ILE A 4 -15.17 -3.98 -7.64
C ILE A 4 -14.89 -2.52 -7.35
N LEU A 5 -13.61 -2.15 -7.47
CA LEU A 5 -13.15 -0.77 -7.35
C LEU A 5 -12.89 -0.21 -8.75
N GLY A 6 -13.33 1.02 -9.00
CA GLY A 6 -13.16 1.69 -10.30
C GLY A 6 -14.38 1.60 -11.21
N SER A 7 -14.34 2.30 -12.34
CA SER A 7 -15.48 2.41 -13.25
C SER A 7 -15.54 1.25 -14.26
N LYS A 8 -16.74 0.85 -14.68
CA LYS A 8 -16.93 -0.08 -15.83
C LYS A 8 -16.67 0.56 -17.20
N ARG A 9 -16.36 1.87 -17.26
CA ARG A 9 -16.24 2.57 -18.56
C ARG A 9 -14.93 2.18 -19.24
N PRO A 10 -14.98 1.62 -20.46
CA PRO A 10 -13.77 1.26 -21.20
C PRO A 10 -12.87 2.48 -21.44
N GLY A 11 -11.56 2.28 -21.29
CA GLY A 11 -10.56 3.12 -21.95
C GLY A 11 -9.79 4.12 -21.09
N ARG A 12 -10.08 4.29 -19.77
CA ARG A 12 -9.29 5.20 -18.90
C ARG A 12 -9.33 4.94 -17.39
N SER A 13 -9.99 3.90 -16.88
CA SER A 13 -10.15 3.75 -15.42
C SER A 13 -9.36 2.57 -14.87
N LEU A 14 -8.44 2.87 -13.95
CA LEU A 14 -7.93 1.89 -12.99
C LEU A 14 -9.10 1.10 -12.40
N ARG A 15 -8.95 -0.22 -12.37
CA ARG A 15 -9.97 -1.13 -11.87
C ARG A 15 -9.32 -2.27 -11.12
N ALA A 16 -9.85 -2.54 -9.92
CA ALA A 16 -9.54 -3.74 -9.18
C ALA A 16 -10.81 -4.56 -8.98
N GLU A 17 -10.74 -5.86 -9.22
CA GLU A 17 -11.77 -6.80 -8.77
C GLU A 17 -11.20 -7.59 -7.59
N ILE A 18 -11.96 -7.76 -6.52
CA ILE A 18 -11.54 -8.48 -5.33
C ILE A 18 -12.59 -9.54 -5.04
N LEU A 19 -12.15 -10.77 -4.81
CA LEU A 19 -13.00 -11.89 -4.43
C LEU A 19 -12.48 -12.49 -3.13
N LEU A 20 -13.36 -12.53 -2.14
CA LEU A 20 -13.12 -13.17 -0.85
C LEU A 20 -13.91 -14.47 -0.79
N ASP A 21 -13.25 -15.59 -0.52
CA ASP A 21 -13.91 -16.88 -0.29
C ASP A 21 -13.39 -17.49 1.02
N GLY A 22 -14.11 -17.23 2.11
CA GLY A 22 -13.66 -17.59 3.45
C GLY A 22 -12.31 -16.98 3.80
N LYS A 23 -11.26 -17.82 3.90
CA LYS A 23 -9.88 -17.40 4.19
C LYS A 23 -9.09 -17.02 2.95
N ASP A 24 -9.61 -17.38 1.78
CA ASP A 24 -8.96 -17.19 0.49
C ASP A 24 -9.25 -15.81 -0.07
N TRP A 25 -8.28 -15.33 -0.83
CA TRP A 25 -8.27 -14.03 -1.48
C TRP A 25 -7.85 -14.24 -2.92
N SER A 26 -8.64 -13.73 -3.85
CA SER A 26 -8.16 -13.45 -5.20
C SER A 26 -8.50 -12.01 -5.58
N TRP A 27 -7.73 -11.48 -6.51
CA TRP A 27 -7.93 -10.12 -6.98
C TRP A 27 -7.49 -9.98 -8.42
N THR A 28 -7.86 -8.92 -9.11
CA THR A 28 -7.17 -8.55 -10.35
C THR A 28 -6.99 -7.05 -10.34
N LEU A 29 -5.94 -6.56 -11.01
CA LEU A 29 -5.76 -5.15 -11.26
C LEU A 29 -5.63 -4.93 -12.74
N SER A 30 -6.35 -3.94 -13.25
CA SER A 30 -6.28 -3.56 -14.66
C SER A 30 -6.31 -2.05 -14.82
N GLU A 31 -5.68 -1.58 -15.89
CA GLU A 31 -5.86 -0.24 -16.44
C GLU A 31 -6.62 -0.37 -17.77
N THR A 32 -5.92 -0.20 -18.89
CA THR A 32 -6.43 -0.57 -20.22
C THR A 32 -6.21 -2.05 -20.53
N ALA A 33 -5.26 -2.67 -19.83
CA ALA A 33 -4.96 -4.10 -19.84
C ALA A 33 -4.76 -4.60 -18.39
N PRO A 34 -4.89 -5.91 -18.14
CA PRO A 34 -4.52 -6.52 -16.86
C PRO A 34 -3.06 -6.25 -16.48
N LEU A 35 -2.82 -5.92 -15.22
CA LEU A 35 -1.51 -5.66 -14.61
C LEU A 35 -1.08 -6.80 -13.68
N PHE A 36 -2.01 -7.28 -12.87
CA PHE A 36 -1.79 -8.41 -11.98
C PHE A 36 -2.89 -9.45 -12.17
N GLY A 37 -2.49 -10.71 -12.05
CA GLY A 37 -3.34 -11.89 -12.08
C GLY A 37 -4.11 -12.09 -10.79
N GLU A 38 -4.65 -13.30 -10.63
CA GLU A 38 -5.56 -13.65 -9.53
C GLU A 38 -4.85 -13.84 -8.20
N ASP A 39 -3.57 -14.18 -8.27
CA ASP A 39 -2.82 -14.62 -7.12
C ASP A 39 -2.06 -13.49 -6.41
N TRP A 40 -2.41 -13.28 -5.13
CA TRP A 40 -1.68 -12.42 -4.20
C TRP A 40 -1.47 -13.14 -2.87
N MET A 41 -0.40 -13.94 -2.86
CA MET A 41 0.01 -14.74 -1.73
C MET A 41 0.86 -13.94 -0.74
N THR A 42 0.66 -14.23 0.54
CA THR A 42 1.49 -13.67 1.61
C THR A 42 1.91 -14.77 2.56
N ARG A 43 3.22 -14.92 2.72
CA ARG A 43 3.83 -15.73 3.77
C ARG A 43 4.45 -14.80 4.78
N VAL A 44 4.19 -15.04 6.05
CA VAL A 44 4.84 -14.31 7.13
C VAL A 44 5.21 -15.29 8.23
N THR A 45 6.42 -15.16 8.75
CA THR A 45 6.88 -15.91 9.91
C THR A 45 7.17 -14.96 11.05
N TYR A 46 7.11 -15.51 12.25
CA TYR A 46 7.37 -14.80 13.50
C TYR A 46 8.33 -15.64 14.34
N GLU A 47 9.61 -15.26 14.36
CA GLU A 47 10.73 -16.10 14.86
C GLU A 47 10.86 -17.47 14.15
N GLY A 48 10.55 -17.50 12.85
CA GLY A 48 10.61 -18.73 12.05
C GLY A 48 9.33 -19.56 12.08
N ASP A 49 8.40 -19.30 13.00
CA ASP A 49 7.09 -19.94 13.00
C ASP A 49 6.17 -19.29 11.96
N GLU A 50 5.70 -20.06 10.97
CA GLU A 50 4.78 -19.56 9.94
C GLU A 50 3.40 -19.23 10.52
N LEU A 51 2.92 -18.00 10.26
CA LEU A 51 1.63 -17.53 10.77
C LEU A 51 0.50 -17.88 9.80
N THR A 52 -0.37 -18.80 10.21
CA THR A 52 -1.50 -19.24 9.39
C THR A 52 -2.81 -18.51 9.76
N PRO A 53 -3.75 -18.34 8.80
CA PRO A 53 -5.03 -17.67 9.06
C PRO A 53 -5.96 -18.43 10.00
N THR A 54 -6.46 -17.74 11.02
CA THR A 54 -7.45 -18.26 11.99
C THR A 54 -8.87 -17.74 11.74
N SER A 55 -9.03 -16.66 10.97
CA SER A 55 -10.34 -16.15 10.55
C SER A 55 -10.43 -15.95 9.03
N ALA A 56 -11.66 -15.87 8.53
CA ALA A 56 -11.96 -15.37 7.19
C ALA A 56 -11.54 -13.89 7.05
N TRP A 57 -11.41 -13.44 5.80
CA TRP A 57 -11.31 -12.02 5.48
C TRP A 57 -12.63 -11.31 5.73
N ARG A 58 -12.55 -10.10 6.28
CA ARG A 58 -13.67 -9.16 6.40
C ARG A 58 -13.27 -7.79 5.90
N GLU A 59 -14.17 -7.08 5.25
CA GLU A 59 -14.00 -5.66 4.96
C GLU A 59 -14.11 -4.88 6.28
N VAL A 60 -13.12 -4.02 6.55
CA VAL A 60 -13.09 -3.18 7.76
C VAL A 60 -13.09 -1.69 7.44
N CYS A 61 -12.74 -1.30 6.21
CA CYS A 61 -12.87 0.08 5.75
C CYS A 61 -13.28 0.12 4.27
N ARG A 62 -14.21 1.02 3.96
CA ARG A 62 -14.68 1.34 2.61
C ARG A 62 -14.76 2.85 2.46
N PHE A 63 -14.02 3.41 1.50
CA PHE A 63 -14.09 4.82 1.15
C PHE A 63 -14.11 5.00 -0.36
N ASP A 64 -15.15 5.67 -0.88
CA ASP A 64 -15.35 5.92 -2.30
C ASP A 64 -15.76 7.39 -2.52
N ASP A 65 -14.96 8.16 -3.26
CA ASP A 65 -15.30 9.54 -3.59
C ASP A 65 -15.15 9.80 -5.12
N ARG A 66 -14.76 11.00 -5.57
CA ARG A 66 -14.43 11.24 -7.00
C ARG A 66 -12.95 11.03 -7.32
N GLN A 67 -12.06 11.09 -6.34
CA GLN A 67 -10.61 11.06 -6.54
C GLN A 67 -9.98 9.69 -6.21
N VAL A 68 -10.58 8.92 -5.32
CA VAL A 68 -10.04 7.69 -4.76
C VAL A 68 -11.11 6.62 -4.56
N ARG A 69 -10.68 5.36 -4.64
CA ARG A 69 -11.38 4.18 -4.15
C ARG A 69 -10.45 3.47 -3.19
N HIS A 70 -10.87 3.27 -1.96
CA HIS A 70 -10.06 2.64 -0.92
C HIS A 70 -10.84 1.51 -0.26
N ARG A 71 -10.17 0.38 -0.08
CA ARG A 71 -10.65 -0.75 0.73
C ARG A 71 -9.57 -1.20 1.68
N GLU A 72 -9.98 -1.55 2.89
CA GLU A 72 -9.18 -2.28 3.84
C GLU A 72 -9.91 -3.55 4.24
N TYR A 73 -9.20 -4.67 4.16
CA TYR A 73 -9.67 -5.97 4.60
C TYR A 73 -8.79 -6.49 5.72
N GLU A 74 -9.37 -7.24 6.64
CA GLU A 74 -8.67 -7.79 7.78
C GLU A 74 -8.98 -9.28 7.93
N ARG A 75 -7.98 -10.03 8.38
CA ARG A 75 -8.16 -11.34 9.00
C ARG A 75 -7.24 -11.49 10.21
N ARG A 76 -7.51 -12.49 11.04
CA ARG A 76 -6.65 -12.92 12.14
C ARG A 76 -5.75 -14.06 11.69
N LEU A 77 -4.53 -14.06 12.19
CA LEU A 77 -3.58 -15.17 12.10
C LEU A 77 -3.41 -15.82 13.48
N ILE A 78 -2.68 -16.93 13.55
CA ILE A 78 -2.26 -17.52 14.83
C ILE A 78 -1.48 -16.49 15.68
N GLY A 79 -1.49 -16.67 17.00
CA GLY A 79 -0.80 -15.76 17.92
C GLY A 79 -1.49 -14.41 18.13
N GLY A 80 -2.72 -14.23 17.63
CA GLY A 80 -3.49 -13.00 17.80
C GLY A 80 -3.05 -11.85 16.89
N VAL A 81 -2.25 -12.14 15.85
CA VAL A 81 -1.81 -11.15 14.87
C VAL A 81 -2.97 -10.78 13.96
N ARG A 82 -3.19 -9.47 13.77
CA ARG A 82 -4.10 -8.95 12.75
C ARG A 82 -3.31 -8.75 11.46
N HIS A 83 -3.82 -9.28 10.37
CA HIS A 83 -3.31 -9.05 9.03
C HIS A 83 -4.31 -8.17 8.29
N GLN A 84 -3.88 -6.98 7.87
CA GLN A 84 -4.68 -6.04 7.11
C GLN A 84 -4.11 -5.87 5.72
N ARG A 85 -4.97 -5.85 4.70
CA ARG A 85 -4.63 -5.62 3.31
C ARG A 85 -5.40 -4.41 2.79
N GLN A 86 -4.67 -3.45 2.22
CA GLN A 86 -5.19 -2.21 1.69
C GLN A 86 -5.04 -2.16 0.18
N VAL A 87 -6.12 -1.76 -0.51
CA VAL A 87 -6.12 -1.46 -1.95
C VAL A 87 -6.68 -0.06 -2.14
N THR A 88 -5.84 0.85 -2.64
CA THR A 88 -6.21 2.24 -2.92
C THR A 88 -5.96 2.55 -4.39
N LEU A 89 -7.00 2.96 -5.12
CA LEU A 89 -6.92 3.41 -6.50
C LEU A 89 -7.19 4.90 -6.56
N CYS A 90 -6.28 5.68 -7.17
CA CYS A 90 -6.46 7.10 -7.44
C CYS A 90 -6.44 7.37 -8.96
N PRO A 91 -7.58 7.16 -9.65
CA PRO A 91 -7.65 7.29 -11.11
C PRO A 91 -7.19 8.64 -11.68
N PRO A 92 -7.52 9.82 -11.09
CA PRO A 92 -7.06 11.10 -11.63
C PRO A 92 -5.53 11.26 -11.60
N ASP A 93 -4.89 10.61 -10.64
CA ASP A 93 -3.45 10.66 -10.38
C ASP A 93 -2.70 9.49 -11.07
N ASN A 94 -3.40 8.46 -11.57
CA ASN A 94 -2.80 7.20 -12.04
C ASN A 94 -1.89 6.56 -10.99
N VAL A 95 -2.30 6.62 -9.73
CA VAL A 95 -1.57 6.02 -8.60
C VAL A 95 -2.40 4.92 -7.96
N ILE A 96 -1.71 3.84 -7.60
CA ILE A 96 -2.26 2.70 -6.87
C ILE A 96 -1.39 2.46 -5.64
N ILE A 97 -2.01 2.27 -4.48
CA ILE A 97 -1.32 1.78 -3.28
C ILE A 97 -1.85 0.39 -2.97
N LEU A 98 -0.95 -0.59 -2.92
CA LEU A 98 -1.19 -1.92 -2.40
C LEU A 98 -0.38 -2.04 -1.12
N ALA A 99 -0.99 -2.39 0.00
CA ALA A 99 -0.23 -2.47 1.24
C ALA A 99 -0.74 -3.57 2.16
N GLU A 100 0.18 -4.10 2.96
CA GLU A 100 -0.14 -5.04 4.03
C GLU A 100 0.39 -4.53 5.36
N ALA A 101 -0.42 -4.62 6.41
CA ALA A 101 -0.04 -4.34 7.79
C ALA A 101 -0.19 -5.60 8.63
N PHE A 102 0.80 -5.85 9.49
CA PHE A 102 0.77 -6.92 10.49
C PHE A 102 0.84 -6.28 11.86
N LEU A 103 -0.23 -6.42 12.64
CA LEU A 103 -0.33 -5.86 13.99
C LEU A 103 -0.28 -7.01 15.00
N SER A 104 0.79 -7.08 15.80
CA SER A 104 0.93 -8.09 16.85
C SER A 104 0.78 -7.47 18.22
N PRO A 105 0.37 -8.24 19.24
CA PRO A 105 0.49 -7.81 20.64
C PRO A 105 1.92 -7.88 21.18
N ARG A 106 2.83 -8.59 20.50
CA ARG A 106 4.21 -8.87 20.97
C ARG A 106 5.22 -8.28 20.00
N SER A 107 6.45 -8.03 20.46
CA SER A 107 7.58 -7.66 19.60
C SER A 107 8.48 -8.87 19.36
N ARG A 108 8.78 -9.17 18.09
CA ARG A 108 9.75 -10.20 17.68
C ARG A 108 10.32 -9.93 16.29
N THR A 109 11.04 -10.90 15.72
CA THR A 109 11.56 -10.87 14.36
C THR A 109 10.53 -11.40 13.37
N TRP A 110 10.19 -10.58 12.38
CA TRP A 110 9.34 -10.88 11.26
C TRP A 110 10.17 -11.22 10.04
N GLU A 111 9.73 -12.24 9.29
CA GLU A 111 10.16 -12.45 7.91
C GLU A 111 8.91 -12.52 7.04
N TYR A 112 8.83 -11.64 6.06
CA TYR A 112 7.67 -11.42 5.20
C TYR A 112 8.04 -11.65 3.75
N GLU A 113 7.18 -12.38 3.06
CA GLU A 113 7.18 -12.51 1.61
C GLU A 113 5.76 -12.26 1.07
N SER A 114 5.64 -11.37 0.08
CA SER A 114 4.40 -11.14 -0.66
C SER A 114 4.67 -11.34 -2.13
N ARG A 115 3.83 -12.15 -2.78
CA ARG A 115 3.96 -12.53 -4.19
C ARG A 115 2.73 -12.04 -4.90
N LEU A 116 2.91 -11.16 -5.88
CA LEU A 116 1.84 -10.68 -6.75
C LEU A 116 2.04 -11.25 -8.15
N GLU A 117 1.11 -12.07 -8.61
CA GLU A 117 1.14 -12.64 -9.94
C GLU A 117 1.00 -11.54 -10.99
N LEU A 118 1.90 -11.54 -11.97
CA LEU A 118 1.86 -10.65 -13.12
C LEU A 118 0.87 -11.17 -14.15
N ALA A 119 0.08 -10.27 -14.73
CA ALA A 119 -0.75 -10.64 -15.85
C ALA A 119 0.09 -10.90 -17.11
N SER A 120 -0.45 -11.71 -18.03
CA SER A 120 0.21 -11.98 -19.31
C SER A 120 0.51 -10.69 -20.09
N GLY A 121 1.74 -10.59 -20.61
CA GLY A 121 2.22 -9.43 -21.36
C GLY A 121 2.73 -8.27 -20.50
N VAL A 122 2.73 -8.42 -19.17
CA VAL A 122 3.40 -7.48 -18.26
C VAL A 122 4.90 -7.78 -18.22
N ARG A 123 5.71 -6.75 -18.43
CA ARG A 123 7.16 -6.81 -18.29
C ARG A 123 7.61 -5.93 -17.13
N LEU A 124 8.50 -6.48 -16.33
CA LEU A 124 9.15 -5.82 -15.21
C LEU A 124 10.62 -5.56 -15.52
N ASP A 125 11.06 -4.32 -15.34
CA ASP A 125 12.43 -3.88 -15.55
C ASP A 125 13.04 -3.48 -14.18
N PRO A 126 13.81 -4.36 -13.52
CA PRO A 126 14.45 -4.03 -12.24
C PRO A 126 15.50 -2.94 -12.42
N ALA A 127 15.55 -1.98 -11.51
CA ALA A 127 16.65 -1.03 -11.47
C ALA A 127 17.95 -1.67 -10.98
N ALA A 128 19.10 -1.19 -11.47
CA ALA A 128 20.39 -1.75 -11.10
C ALA A 128 20.80 -1.36 -9.65
N GLU A 129 20.67 -0.08 -9.32
CA GLU A 129 21.20 0.50 -8.07
C GLU A 129 20.13 0.75 -7.01
N THR A 130 18.87 0.83 -7.42
CA THR A 130 17.73 1.19 -6.59
C THR A 130 16.69 0.07 -6.57
N GLN A 131 15.73 0.13 -5.65
CA GLN A 131 14.80 -0.97 -5.33
C GLN A 131 13.52 -1.01 -6.17
N GLU A 132 13.26 -0.02 -7.02
CA GLU A 132 12.07 0.04 -7.86
C GLU A 132 12.12 -0.90 -9.06
N PHE A 133 10.94 -1.12 -9.63
CA PHE A 133 10.75 -1.74 -10.92
C PHE A 133 10.08 -0.78 -11.89
N GLY A 134 10.58 -0.72 -13.12
CA GLY A 134 9.82 -0.26 -14.27
C GLY A 134 8.74 -1.29 -14.62
N LEU A 135 7.55 -0.82 -14.93
CA LEU A 135 6.39 -1.63 -15.33
C LEU A 135 6.01 -1.28 -16.76
N ILE A 136 5.82 -2.29 -17.60
CA ILE A 136 5.39 -2.11 -19.00
C ILE A 136 4.28 -3.12 -19.31
N VAL A 137 3.15 -2.62 -19.84
CA VAL A 137 2.06 -3.47 -20.35
C VAL A 137 1.52 -2.87 -21.65
N GLY A 138 1.64 -3.61 -22.75
CA GLY A 138 1.35 -3.05 -24.08
C GLY A 138 2.13 -1.75 -24.32
N THR A 139 1.44 -0.62 -24.40
CA THR A 139 2.09 0.71 -24.52
C THR A 139 2.00 1.56 -23.24
N SER A 140 1.42 1.03 -22.16
CA SER A 140 1.38 1.69 -20.86
C SER A 140 2.70 1.42 -20.13
N ARG A 141 3.21 2.45 -19.43
CA ARG A 141 4.45 2.39 -18.64
C ARG A 141 4.16 2.85 -17.21
N GLY A 142 4.97 2.43 -16.27
CA GLY A 142 4.87 2.87 -14.89
C GLY A 142 6.07 2.50 -14.03
N LEU A 143 5.94 2.81 -12.75
CA LEU A 143 6.92 2.53 -11.70
C LEU A 143 6.24 1.76 -10.57
N ILE A 144 6.98 0.87 -9.92
CA ILE A 144 6.60 0.19 -8.69
C ILE A 144 7.63 0.51 -7.61
N LEU A 145 7.22 1.22 -6.55
CA LEU A 145 8.08 1.71 -5.48
C LEU A 145 7.78 0.97 -4.16
N PRO A 146 8.75 0.26 -3.54
CA PRO A 146 8.58 -0.40 -2.25
C PRO A 146 8.91 0.57 -1.10
N LEU A 147 7.89 1.23 -0.53
CA LEU A 147 8.16 2.42 0.30
C LEU A 147 8.78 2.10 1.66
N ALA A 148 8.55 0.88 2.17
CA ALA A 148 9.17 0.39 3.40
C ALA A 148 10.67 0.08 3.24
N LEU A 149 11.18 0.04 2.01
CA LEU A 149 12.59 -0.18 1.72
C LEU A 149 13.32 1.15 1.45
N PRO A 150 14.62 1.24 1.78
CA PRO A 150 15.44 2.35 1.33
C PRO A 150 15.48 2.41 -0.20
N GLU A 151 15.67 3.61 -0.76
CA GLU A 151 15.75 3.78 -2.22
C GLU A 151 16.90 2.98 -2.83
N TRP A 152 18.07 3.05 -2.20
CA TRP A 152 19.31 2.46 -2.70
C TRP A 152 19.49 1.04 -2.20
N LYS A 153 19.87 0.15 -3.11
CA LYS A 153 20.24 -1.23 -2.79
C LYS A 153 21.54 -1.23 -1.99
N THR A 154 21.60 -2.11 -1.00
CA THR A 154 22.81 -2.36 -0.22
C THR A 154 23.29 -3.80 -0.46
N ALA A 155 24.60 -3.99 -0.60
CA ALA A 155 25.18 -5.32 -0.76
C ALA A 155 24.82 -6.23 0.44
N GLY A 156 24.39 -7.46 0.16
CA GLY A 156 24.00 -8.44 1.18
C GLY A 156 22.64 -8.19 1.83
N GLN A 157 21.84 -7.24 1.34
CA GLN A 157 20.48 -7.05 1.83
C GLN A 157 19.60 -8.28 1.51
N THR A 158 18.80 -8.70 2.49
CA THR A 158 17.83 -9.79 2.34
C THR A 158 16.41 -9.28 2.05
N SER A 159 16.16 -7.99 2.31
CA SER A 159 14.90 -7.31 2.00
C SER A 159 14.99 -6.59 0.66
N GLY A 160 13.94 -6.70 -0.15
CA GLY A 160 13.99 -6.22 -1.53
C GLY A 160 12.74 -6.53 -2.32
N LEU A 161 12.64 -5.92 -3.51
CA LEU A 161 11.81 -6.41 -4.59
C LEU A 161 12.62 -7.26 -5.55
N VAL A 162 12.07 -8.39 -5.97
CA VAL A 162 12.62 -9.23 -7.02
C VAL A 162 11.52 -9.69 -7.97
N HIS A 163 11.91 -10.07 -9.18
CA HIS A 163 11.02 -10.69 -10.16
C HIS A 163 11.40 -12.17 -10.25
N GLU A 164 10.46 -13.04 -9.90
CA GLU A 164 10.64 -14.50 -9.89
C GLU A 164 9.52 -15.16 -10.70
N GLU A 165 9.89 -15.88 -11.76
CA GLU A 165 8.95 -16.55 -12.67
C GLU A 165 7.93 -15.57 -13.26
N ASN A 166 6.68 -15.62 -12.79
CA ASN A 166 5.59 -14.72 -13.17
C ASN A 166 5.12 -13.83 -12.00
N HIS A 167 5.98 -13.60 -10.99
CA HIS A 167 5.60 -12.87 -9.78
C HIS A 167 6.53 -11.70 -9.50
N LEU A 168 5.94 -10.58 -9.11
CA LEU A 168 6.64 -9.58 -8.32
C LEU A 168 6.68 -10.06 -6.87
N VAL A 169 7.87 -10.24 -6.31
CA VAL A 169 8.06 -10.76 -4.96
C VAL A 169 8.71 -9.69 -4.09
N ALA A 170 8.02 -9.31 -3.02
CA ALA A 170 8.52 -8.44 -1.97
C ALA A 170 8.98 -9.26 -0.78
N ARG A 171 10.23 -9.01 -0.33
CA ARG A 171 10.79 -9.61 0.88
C ARG A 171 11.13 -8.53 1.89
N TYR A 172 10.77 -8.77 3.14
CA TYR A 172 11.02 -7.81 4.22
C TYR A 172 11.33 -8.53 5.54
N LYS A 173 12.41 -8.12 6.19
CA LYS A 173 12.79 -8.56 7.53
C LYS A 173 12.72 -7.38 8.49
N PHE A 174 12.02 -7.56 9.60
CA PHE A 174 11.75 -6.48 10.54
C PHE A 174 11.78 -6.98 11.98
N VAL A 175 12.29 -6.17 12.91
CA VAL A 175 12.24 -6.46 14.35
C VAL A 175 11.35 -5.41 15.01
N GLY A 176 10.30 -5.86 15.66
CA GLY A 176 9.34 -4.99 16.32
C GLY A 176 7.99 -5.65 16.51
N ARG A 177 7.04 -4.88 17.03
CA ARG A 177 5.69 -5.38 17.27
C ARG A 177 4.82 -5.48 16.02
N SER A 178 4.96 -4.53 15.12
CA SER A 178 4.09 -4.42 13.96
C SER A 178 4.88 -3.85 12.79
N PHE A 179 4.49 -4.16 11.56
CA PHE A 179 5.06 -3.49 10.40
C PHE A 179 4.01 -3.22 9.33
N PHE A 180 4.36 -2.35 8.39
CA PHE A 180 3.54 -2.00 7.24
C PHE A 180 4.41 -1.95 6.00
N PHE A 181 3.98 -2.66 4.96
CA PHE A 181 4.70 -2.79 3.70
C PHE A 181 3.83 -2.32 2.52
N PRO A 182 3.95 -1.03 2.12
CA PRO A 182 3.24 -0.49 0.97
C PRO A 182 4.07 -0.53 -0.32
N LEU A 183 3.43 -0.96 -1.40
CA LEU A 183 3.83 -0.77 -2.78
C LEU A 183 3.05 0.39 -3.38
N CYS A 184 3.76 1.36 -3.95
CA CYS A 184 3.16 2.43 -4.73
C CYS A 184 3.41 2.19 -6.22
N LEU A 185 2.35 2.11 -7.00
CA LEU A 185 2.44 2.04 -8.44
C LEU A 185 2.02 3.36 -9.05
N VAL A 186 2.85 3.91 -9.93
CA VAL A 186 2.58 5.15 -10.65
C VAL A 186 2.59 4.87 -12.14
N LEU A 187 1.43 4.95 -12.80
CA LEU A 187 1.32 4.74 -14.24
C LEU A 187 1.46 6.07 -14.99
N SER A 188 2.25 6.07 -16.06
CA SER A 188 2.40 7.21 -16.96
C SER A 188 1.08 7.50 -17.68
N LYS A 189 0.69 8.77 -17.78
CA LYS A 189 -0.43 9.19 -18.64
C LYS A 189 0.03 9.05 -20.10
N ARG A 190 -0.78 8.44 -20.96
CA ARG A 190 -0.61 8.63 -22.41
C ARG A 190 -1.01 10.07 -22.73
N ASP A 191 -0.04 10.89 -23.11
CA ASP A 191 -0.34 12.18 -23.71
C ASP A 191 -1.03 11.94 -25.06
N LYS A 192 -2.30 12.31 -25.16
CA LYS A 192 -3.05 12.27 -26.42
C LYS A 192 -2.64 13.41 -27.38
N GLU A 193 -1.83 14.36 -26.91
CA GLU A 193 -1.46 15.59 -27.63
C GLU A 193 -0.12 15.50 -28.37
N SER A 194 0.64 14.40 -28.25
CA SER A 194 1.94 14.25 -28.96
C SER A 194 1.80 13.89 -30.46
N VAL A 195 0.67 14.25 -31.08
CA VAL A 195 0.44 14.13 -32.53
C VAL A 195 0.66 15.47 -33.24
N ASP A 196 0.69 16.60 -32.52
CA ASP A 196 0.98 17.91 -33.13
C ASP A 196 2.41 18.38 -32.78
N GLN A 197 3.31 18.19 -33.74
CA GLN A 197 4.68 18.70 -33.69
C GLN A 197 4.62 20.23 -33.78
N THR A 198 4.96 20.97 -32.72
CA THR A 198 5.69 22.26 -32.81
C THR A 198 5.99 22.96 -31.47
N GLN A 199 5.51 22.50 -30.32
CA GLN A 199 5.94 23.06 -29.03
C GLN A 199 6.17 21.95 -28.00
N SER A 200 7.44 21.63 -27.77
CA SER A 200 7.90 20.55 -26.91
C SER A 200 7.32 20.64 -25.49
N PRO A 201 6.54 19.64 -25.02
CA PRO A 201 6.37 19.40 -23.60
C PRO A 201 7.70 18.82 -23.08
N ARG A 202 8.25 19.39 -22.01
CA ARG A 202 9.47 18.90 -21.33
C ARG A 202 9.27 17.56 -20.58
N HIS A 203 8.29 16.76 -20.99
CA HIS A 203 7.91 15.51 -20.35
C HIS A 203 8.35 14.34 -21.21
N SER A 204 9.21 13.50 -20.65
CA SER A 204 9.61 12.19 -21.18
C SER A 204 10.10 12.20 -22.63
N VAL A 205 11.23 12.85 -22.89
CA VAL A 205 11.97 12.66 -24.15
C VAL A 205 12.37 11.18 -24.25
N HIS A 206 11.79 10.45 -25.21
CA HIS A 206 12.27 9.14 -25.68
C HIS A 206 12.31 7.99 -24.65
N GLY A 207 11.17 7.65 -24.03
CA GLY A 207 11.04 6.38 -23.30
C GLY A 207 11.88 6.26 -22.03
N GLN A 208 12.44 7.37 -21.55
CA GLN A 208 13.12 7.43 -20.27
C GLN A 208 12.12 7.39 -19.10
N THR A 209 12.52 6.70 -18.04
CA THR A 209 11.80 6.71 -16.76
C THR A 209 11.79 8.14 -16.19
N PRO A 210 10.63 8.67 -15.77
CA PRO A 210 10.57 10.02 -15.19
C PRO A 210 11.43 10.10 -13.92
N PRO A 211 11.96 11.28 -13.53
CA PRO A 211 12.65 11.43 -12.26
C PRO A 211 11.71 11.11 -11.09
N PHE A 212 12.17 10.30 -10.14
CA PHE A 212 11.41 9.93 -8.94
C PHE A 212 12.30 9.82 -7.71
N THR A 213 11.68 9.79 -6.53
CA THR A 213 12.32 9.40 -5.27
C THR A 213 11.27 8.98 -4.24
N TRP A 214 11.63 8.13 -3.27
CA TRP A 214 10.79 7.89 -2.09
C TRP A 214 11.61 7.79 -0.80
N ARG A 215 11.03 8.22 0.32
CA ARG A 215 11.70 8.20 1.63
C ARG A 215 10.71 7.80 2.70
N GLN A 216 11.12 6.91 3.59
CA GLN A 216 10.49 6.81 4.90
C GLN A 216 10.83 8.07 5.71
N LEU A 217 9.82 8.64 6.34
CA LEU A 217 9.87 9.89 7.07
C LEU A 217 9.93 9.62 8.57
N THR A 218 10.50 10.57 9.30
CA THR A 218 10.38 10.60 10.76
C THR A 218 8.95 10.97 11.14
N VAL A 219 8.34 10.13 11.96
CA VAL A 219 7.11 10.44 12.68
C VAL A 219 7.48 10.86 14.10
N SER A 220 6.82 11.90 14.61
CA SER A 220 7.02 12.38 15.98
C SER A 220 5.70 12.42 16.75
N GLU A 221 5.81 12.23 18.06
CA GLU A 221 4.71 12.27 19.03
C GLU A 221 5.30 12.85 20.31
N CYS A 222 4.64 13.77 21.01
CA CYS A 222 5.09 14.25 22.34
C CYS A 222 6.61 14.53 22.48
N LEU A 223 7.20 15.28 21.53
CA LEU A 223 8.65 15.61 21.49
C LEU A 223 9.61 14.41 21.33
N ARG A 224 9.12 13.21 21.07
CA ARG A 224 9.93 12.03 20.76
C ARG A 224 9.77 11.61 19.29
N ARG A 225 10.81 10.95 18.78
CA ARG A 225 10.71 10.15 17.56
C ARG A 225 9.89 8.89 17.85
N VAL A 226 8.93 8.60 16.99
CA VAL A 226 8.11 7.38 17.03
C VAL A 226 8.85 6.25 16.34
N ALA A 227 8.79 5.04 16.92
CA ALA A 227 9.43 3.87 16.35
C ALA A 227 8.65 3.35 15.12
N PRO A 228 9.32 2.69 14.15
CA PRO A 228 8.65 2.18 12.95
C PRO A 228 7.57 1.12 13.21
N ASP A 229 7.56 0.46 14.38
CA ASP A 229 6.52 -0.47 14.79
C ASP A 229 5.35 0.20 15.55
N GLU A 230 5.42 1.51 15.75
CA GLU A 230 4.35 2.34 16.31
C GLU A 230 3.63 3.16 15.24
N ALA A 231 4.38 3.76 14.32
CA ALA A 231 3.87 4.49 13.17
C ALA A 231 4.93 4.64 12.08
N VAL A 232 4.47 4.78 10.84
CA VAL A 232 5.33 5.05 9.68
C VAL A 232 4.73 6.15 8.81
N GLY A 233 5.61 6.94 8.21
CA GLY A 233 5.27 7.91 7.18
C GLY A 233 6.19 7.73 5.98
N PHE A 234 5.68 7.96 4.78
CA PHE A 234 6.42 7.85 3.53
C PHE A 234 6.10 9.05 2.64
N ARG A 235 7.13 9.60 2.00
CA ARG A 235 6.98 10.53 0.89
C ARG A 235 7.42 9.84 -0.38
N MET A 236 6.62 9.96 -1.44
CA MET A 236 7.05 9.61 -2.79
C MET A 236 6.87 10.81 -3.71
N GLN A 237 7.76 10.93 -4.69
CA GLN A 237 7.74 11.96 -5.71
C GLN A 237 7.99 11.31 -7.06
N VAL A 238 7.17 11.67 -8.05
CA VAL A 238 7.40 11.36 -9.47
C VAL A 238 7.17 12.64 -10.26
N GLU A 239 8.23 13.11 -10.90
CA GLU A 239 8.32 14.45 -11.49
C GLU A 239 7.94 15.54 -10.47
N HIS A 240 6.88 16.30 -10.78
CA HIS A 240 6.34 17.40 -9.98
C HIS A 240 5.22 16.93 -9.03
N ARG A 241 4.80 15.67 -9.11
CA ARG A 241 3.73 15.11 -8.29
C ARG A 241 4.31 14.45 -7.06
N GLN A 242 3.72 14.70 -5.91
CA GLN A 242 4.20 14.18 -4.64
C GLN A 242 3.04 13.75 -3.77
N TRP A 243 3.26 12.66 -3.04
CA TRP A 243 2.28 12.08 -2.14
C TRP A 243 2.89 11.79 -0.78
N LEU A 244 2.02 11.77 0.23
CA LEU A 244 2.30 11.40 1.61
C LEU A 244 1.45 10.19 1.94
N LEU A 245 2.07 9.15 2.47
CA LEU A 245 1.38 8.01 3.07
C LEU A 245 1.77 7.94 4.54
N TYR A 246 0.79 7.80 5.42
CA TYR A 246 1.01 7.58 6.84
C TYR A 246 0.16 6.41 7.33
N ARG A 247 0.70 5.63 8.26
CA ARG A 247 0.01 4.55 8.95
C ARG A 247 0.39 4.53 10.43
N SER A 248 -0.61 4.56 11.30
CA SER A 248 -0.49 4.17 12.71
C SER A 248 -0.51 2.66 12.82
N LEU A 249 0.39 2.09 13.63
CA LEU A 249 0.47 0.65 13.94
C LEU A 249 0.12 0.34 15.40
N THR A 250 -0.11 1.38 16.18
CA THR A 250 -0.75 1.35 17.49
C THR A 250 -2.08 2.08 17.43
N ARG A 251 -2.76 2.21 18.57
CA ARG A 251 -3.85 3.18 18.71
C ARG A 251 -3.35 4.55 18.21
N PRO A 252 -4.09 5.21 17.29
CA PRO A 252 -3.86 6.60 16.93
C PRO A 252 -3.66 7.51 18.14
N ALA A 253 -2.71 8.41 17.97
CA ALA A 253 -2.33 9.45 18.91
C ALA A 253 -2.01 10.70 18.10
N ASN A 254 -1.92 11.85 18.77
CA ASN A 254 -1.52 13.11 18.15
C ASN A 254 -0.07 13.01 17.68
N ARG A 255 0.10 12.82 16.36
CA ARG A 255 1.39 12.59 15.71
C ARG A 255 1.60 13.61 14.61
N ALA A 256 2.88 13.85 14.31
CA ALA A 256 3.27 14.70 13.21
C ALA A 256 4.24 14.01 12.26
N VAL A 257 4.06 14.27 10.97
CA VAL A 257 4.97 13.87 9.88
C VAL A 257 5.14 15.07 8.95
N LEU A 258 6.40 15.48 8.70
CA LEU A 258 6.72 16.72 7.96
C LEU A 258 5.98 17.96 8.51
N GLY A 259 5.75 18.03 9.81
CA GLY A 259 5.02 19.13 10.46
C GLY A 259 3.49 19.10 10.26
N HIS A 260 2.96 18.16 9.47
CA HIS A 260 1.52 17.90 9.39
C HIS A 260 1.09 17.10 10.62
N ASN A 261 0.23 17.69 11.46
CA ASN A 261 -0.32 17.07 12.66
C ASN A 261 -1.62 16.31 12.33
N LEU A 262 -1.79 15.09 12.84
CA LEU A 262 -2.95 14.24 12.60
C LEU A 262 -3.24 13.31 13.79
N ILE A 263 -4.49 12.84 13.87
CA ILE A 263 -4.98 11.81 14.81
C ILE A 263 -5.72 10.74 14.00
N SER A 264 -5.02 10.14 13.05
CA SER A 264 -5.62 9.24 12.06
C SER A 264 -4.99 7.85 12.17
N GLU A 265 -5.73 6.81 11.80
CA GLU A 265 -5.19 5.47 11.62
C GLU A 265 -4.34 5.41 10.34
N SER A 266 -4.84 5.95 9.23
CA SER A 266 -4.09 6.07 7.99
C SER A 266 -4.43 7.36 7.25
N LEU A 267 -3.47 7.83 6.45
CA LEU A 267 -3.64 8.98 5.58
C LEU A 267 -2.89 8.68 4.28
N PHE A 268 -3.56 8.82 3.14
CA PHE A 268 -2.90 8.97 1.85
C PHE A 268 -3.33 10.30 1.25
N ALA A 269 -2.34 11.15 0.93
CA ALA A 269 -2.55 12.53 0.57
C ALA A 269 -1.64 12.97 -0.57
N ARG A 270 -2.00 14.07 -1.22
CA ARG A 270 -1.17 14.75 -2.23
C ARG A 270 -0.62 16.06 -1.65
N PHE A 271 0.59 16.43 -2.06
CA PHE A 271 1.10 17.79 -1.84
C PHE A 271 0.65 18.74 -2.96
N THR A 272 0.25 19.96 -2.60
CA THR A 272 0.08 21.05 -3.56
C THR A 272 1.44 21.65 -3.95
N ALA A 273 1.46 22.46 -5.00
CA ALA A 273 2.64 23.26 -5.37
C ALA A 273 3.11 24.19 -4.23
N GLN A 274 2.23 24.56 -3.30
CA GLN A 274 2.53 25.37 -2.11
C GLN A 274 2.90 24.52 -0.89
N GLY A 275 3.08 23.21 -1.04
CA GLY A 275 3.45 22.29 0.05
C GLY A 275 2.31 21.95 1.02
N ARG A 276 1.06 22.27 0.68
CA ARG A 276 -0.11 21.87 1.51
C ARG A 276 -0.42 20.40 1.31
N VAL A 277 -0.76 19.70 2.38
CA VAL A 277 -1.24 18.31 2.35
C VAL A 277 -2.74 18.33 2.09
N ILE A 278 -3.19 17.69 1.01
CA ILE A 278 -4.60 17.49 0.69
C ILE A 278 -4.89 15.99 0.79
N PRO A 279 -5.69 15.55 1.78
CA PRO A 279 -6.10 14.16 1.91
C PRO A 279 -6.79 13.65 0.63
N LEU A 280 -6.39 12.47 0.18
CA LEU A 280 -7.14 11.68 -0.80
C LEU A 280 -8.01 10.67 -0.06
N VAL A 281 -7.42 9.96 0.91
CA VAL A 281 -8.14 9.17 1.91
C VAL A 281 -7.53 9.41 3.28
N GLU A 282 -8.39 9.55 4.28
CA GLU A 282 -8.03 9.64 5.70
C GLU A 282 -8.97 8.74 6.48
N VAL A 283 -8.40 7.83 7.28
CA VAL A 283 -9.16 6.90 8.11
C VAL A 283 -8.90 7.28 9.55
N GLU A 284 -9.96 7.66 10.25
CA GLU A 284 -9.94 7.98 11.67
C GLU A 284 -10.37 6.77 12.50
N LEU A 285 -10.05 6.76 13.79
CA LEU A 285 -10.59 5.76 14.71
C LEU A 285 -12.05 6.11 15.03
N ASP A 286 -12.99 5.22 14.71
CA ASP A 286 -14.34 5.33 15.26
C ASP A 286 -14.29 5.08 16.78
N GLU A 287 -14.74 6.05 17.58
CA GLU A 287 -14.68 5.97 19.06
C GLU A 287 -15.64 4.91 19.66
N ASP A 288 -16.57 4.36 18.86
CA ASP A 288 -17.71 3.56 19.35
C ASP A 288 -17.52 2.02 19.38
N GLY A 289 -16.35 1.49 19.02
CA GLY A 289 -16.13 0.03 18.96
C GLY A 289 -15.79 -0.67 20.29
N GLY A 290 -15.79 0.05 21.42
CA GLY A 290 -15.18 -0.39 22.69
C GLY A 290 -16.12 -0.86 23.80
N LEU A 291 -17.44 -0.84 23.61
CA LEU A 291 -18.38 -1.41 24.59
C LEU A 291 -18.62 -2.89 24.27
N ASP A 292 -17.65 -3.70 24.67
CA ASP A 292 -17.86 -5.11 24.95
C ASP A 292 -18.90 -5.20 26.08
N ASN A 293 -20.16 -5.41 25.72
CA ASN A 293 -21.23 -5.72 26.67
C ASN A 293 -20.95 -7.09 27.26
N GLY A 294 -20.01 -7.14 28.19
CA GLY A 294 -19.89 -8.21 29.18
C GLY A 294 -21.15 -8.18 30.03
N ALA A 295 -22.16 -8.93 29.61
CA ALA A 295 -23.29 -9.30 30.46
C ALA A 295 -22.73 -10.06 31.65
N ALA A 296 -22.50 -9.33 32.75
CA ALA A 296 -22.37 -9.91 34.07
C ALA A 296 -23.74 -10.50 34.42
N ASP A 297 -23.81 -11.81 34.30
CA ASP A 297 -24.84 -12.66 34.89
C ASP A 297 -24.76 -12.51 36.42
N ASP A 298 -25.47 -11.52 36.98
CA ASP A 298 -25.64 -11.39 38.43
C ASP A 298 -26.67 -12.41 38.89
N ASN A 299 -26.19 -13.63 39.03
CA ASN A 299 -26.84 -14.68 39.80
C ASN A 299 -26.77 -14.31 41.29
N ARG A 300 -27.79 -13.62 41.79
CA ARG A 300 -28.10 -13.58 43.22
C ARG A 300 -29.56 -13.93 43.45
N GLY A 301 -29.78 -15.22 43.71
CA GLY A 301 -30.94 -15.66 44.46
C GLY A 301 -30.96 -15.03 45.85
N LYS A 302 -32.12 -14.47 46.20
CA LYS A 302 -32.90 -14.77 47.40
C LYS A 302 -34.27 -14.10 47.29
#